data_AF-A0A1E2WPP4-F1
#
_entry.id   AF-A0A1E2WPP4-F1
#
_cell.length_a   1.000
_cell.length_b   1.000
_cell.length_c   1.000
_cell.angle_alpha   90.00
_cell.angle_beta   90.00
_cell.angle_gamma   90.00
#
_symmetry.space_group_name_H-M   'P 1'
#
loop_
_entity.id
_entity.type
_entity.pdbx_description
1 polymer ?
#
loop_
_entity_poly.entity_id
_entity_poly.type
_entity_poly.pdbx_seq_one_letter_code
_entity_poly.pdbx_strand_id
1 'polypeptide(L)'
;MNQNKLFRLTRIRLALYYAIVMGLILSLCAFGFYRSVFHAHVMALDSEIESVAGTLHDSIELKLQSPGRLEPLAHKLFPNLDNCATGATNCIQQQPHSKRHLLGIVTKTSYYIRFFDISGKLIANAGYYPKGLPDVFNQKTWQFLKDSKGKDYHQITLALHTKNYQDWGYMQVGRSLQEFNHYLDSVKLVSVLGLLIAMVMIAGASWWLSGLAMQPIYQSYRQIQQFTADVAHELRTPLAATGATVESALLMSRIDEEDTRDILQTIQRQNQRITTLVVDLLMLARLDKQAQKLQCEVCCLNDIVSDLVEEFEAMANAAEVKLTSFIQVHQALNIIGNADQLYRLLSNLIVNAIQYTSRGGEVTVFLDCNDYNAVIKVQDTGIGIPKHELNRIFDRFYRVSSDRSRSTGGSGLGLAIVQAIVQAHQGKLNVQSELGQGSTFTVQLLLDVAPLRSVSAAQPRHRSMFLWKLMYRNLRGYK
;
A
#
# COMPACT_ATOMS: atom_id res chain seq x y z
N MET A 1 -5.68 19.46 -4.85
CA MET A 1 -4.69 18.71 -5.68
C MET A 1 -4.37 19.37 -7.02
N ASN A 2 -5.35 19.70 -7.87
CA ASN A 2 -5.08 20.19 -9.24
C ASN A 2 -4.35 21.54 -9.36
N GLN A 3 -4.33 22.36 -8.30
CA GLN A 3 -3.69 23.67 -8.31
C GLN A 3 -2.16 23.60 -8.15
N ASN A 4 -1.61 22.53 -7.54
CA ASN A 4 -0.16 22.42 -7.34
C ASN A 4 0.46 21.51 -8.42
N LYS A 5 1.28 22.11 -9.29
CA LYS A 5 1.94 21.44 -10.44
C LYS A 5 2.74 20.22 -10.00
N LEU A 6 3.43 20.28 -8.85
CA LEU A 6 4.23 19.18 -8.32
C LEU A 6 3.36 17.96 -8.03
N PHE A 7 2.27 18.14 -7.27
CA PHE A 7 1.37 17.05 -6.88
C PHE A 7 0.66 16.44 -8.09
N ARG A 8 0.28 17.26 -9.08
CA ARG A 8 -0.30 16.78 -10.33
C ARG A 8 0.69 15.91 -11.11
N LEU A 9 1.94 16.35 -11.23
CA LEU A 9 2.99 15.58 -11.91
C LEU A 9 3.32 14.28 -11.16
N THR A 10 3.42 14.33 -9.83
CA THR A 10 3.70 13.14 -9.02
C THR A 10 2.56 12.11 -9.15
N ARG A 11 1.31 12.54 -9.12
CA ARG A 11 0.15 11.66 -9.36
C ARG A 11 0.23 10.98 -10.74
N ILE A 12 0.49 11.76 -11.79
CA ILE A 12 0.63 11.23 -13.16
C ILE A 12 1.77 10.21 -13.23
N ARG A 13 2.94 10.52 -12.65
CA ARG A 13 4.08 9.61 -12.61
C ARG A 13 3.76 8.30 -11.90
N LEU A 14 3.14 8.37 -10.72
CA LEU A 14 2.78 7.20 -9.93
C LEU A 14 1.77 6.30 -10.68
N ALA A 15 0.73 6.90 -11.27
CA ALA A 15 -0.25 6.18 -12.08
C ALA A 15 0.40 5.53 -13.32
N LEU A 16 1.33 6.23 -13.99
CA LEU A 16 2.09 5.67 -15.11
C LEU A 16 2.97 4.49 -14.69
N TYR A 17 3.69 4.59 -13.56
CA TYR A 17 4.53 3.49 -13.08
C TYR A 17 3.69 2.24 -12.77
N TYR A 18 2.56 2.37 -12.08
CA TYR A 18 1.66 1.24 -11.83
C TYR A 18 1.12 0.63 -13.12
N ALA A 19 0.68 1.47 -14.06
CA ALA A 19 0.17 0.98 -15.34
C ALA A 19 1.24 0.27 -16.17
N ILE A 20 2.47 0.78 -16.20
CA ILE A 20 3.60 0.17 -16.94
C ILE A 20 3.99 -1.17 -16.29
N VAL A 21 4.18 -1.20 -14.98
CA VAL A 21 4.61 -2.43 -14.29
C VAL A 21 3.56 -3.52 -14.42
N MET A 22 2.29 -3.21 -14.16
CA MET A 22 1.20 -4.19 -14.28
C MET A 22 0.99 -4.62 -15.74
N GLY A 23 1.11 -3.69 -16.70
CA GLY A 23 1.04 -4.00 -18.12
C GLY A 23 2.15 -4.96 -18.59
N LEU A 24 3.38 -4.76 -18.10
CA LEU A 24 4.49 -5.68 -18.37
C LEU A 24 4.25 -7.07 -17.78
N ILE A 25 3.76 -7.15 -16.53
CA ILE A 25 3.43 -8.42 -15.87
C ILE A 25 2.35 -9.17 -16.67
N LEU A 26 1.25 -8.50 -17.01
CA LEU A 26 0.17 -9.12 -17.77
C LEU A 26 0.60 -9.57 -19.17
N SER A 27 1.43 -8.76 -19.85
CA SER A 27 1.98 -9.13 -21.15
C SER A 27 2.84 -10.39 -21.08
N LEU A 28 3.68 -10.49 -20.04
CA LEU A 28 4.52 -11.67 -19.80
C LEU A 28 3.68 -12.91 -19.44
N CYS A 29 2.65 -12.75 -18.62
CA CYS A 29 1.69 -13.82 -18.30
C CYS A 29 0.92 -14.28 -19.54
N ALA A 30 0.42 -13.35 -20.36
CA ALA A 30 -0.30 -13.68 -21.60
C ALA A 30 0.60 -14.41 -22.60
N PHE A 31 1.86 -13.98 -22.74
CA PHE A 31 2.85 -14.66 -23.57
C PHE A 31 3.16 -16.08 -23.05
N GLY A 32 3.35 -16.22 -21.75
CA GLY A 32 3.57 -17.52 -21.11
C GLY A 32 2.39 -18.48 -21.31
N PHE A 33 1.16 -17.99 -21.15
CA PHE A 33 -0.06 -18.74 -21.40
C PHE A 33 -0.15 -19.21 -22.86
N TYR A 34 0.07 -18.31 -23.82
CA TYR A 34 0.10 -18.67 -25.25
C TYR A 34 1.14 -19.76 -25.54
N ARG A 35 2.36 -19.63 -24.99
CA ARG A 35 3.43 -20.63 -25.14
C ARG A 35 3.05 -21.98 -24.54
N SER A 36 2.40 -21.98 -23.38
CA SER A 36 1.93 -23.20 -22.72
C SER A 36 0.85 -23.92 -23.54
N VAL A 37 -0.17 -23.19 -24.02
CA VAL A 37 -1.24 -23.75 -24.87
C VAL A 37 -0.68 -24.33 -26.16
N PHE A 38 0.24 -23.61 -26.81
CA PHE A 38 0.93 -24.07 -28.01
C PHE A 38 1.67 -25.39 -27.75
N HIS A 39 2.49 -25.45 -26.71
CA HIS A 39 3.28 -26.64 -26.39
C HIS A 39 2.40 -27.84 -26.02
N ALA A 40 1.35 -27.63 -25.23
CA ALA A 40 0.41 -28.68 -24.84
C ALA A 40 -0.29 -29.30 -26.06
N HIS A 41 -0.69 -28.48 -27.03
CA HIS A 41 -1.33 -28.99 -28.24
C HIS A 41 -0.36 -29.66 -29.21
N VAL A 42 0.90 -29.18 -29.32
CA VAL A 42 1.93 -29.90 -30.10
C VAL A 42 2.16 -31.29 -29.51
N MET A 43 2.29 -31.42 -28.20
CA MET A 43 2.42 -32.73 -27.54
C MET A 43 1.21 -33.65 -27.79
N ALA A 44 0.00 -33.10 -27.78
CA ALA A 44 -1.21 -33.87 -28.11
C ALA A 44 -1.22 -34.32 -29.58
N LEU A 45 -0.80 -33.43 -30.49
CA LEU A 45 -0.68 -33.73 -31.91
C LEU A 45 0.37 -34.81 -32.18
N ASP A 46 1.53 -34.73 -31.51
CA ASP A 46 2.61 -35.70 -31.62
C ASP A 46 2.12 -37.08 -31.17
N SER A 47 1.45 -37.17 -30.02
CA SER A 47 0.88 -38.43 -29.52
C SER A 47 -0.19 -39.02 -30.48
N GLU A 48 -1.03 -38.18 -31.08
CA GLU A 48 -2.03 -38.62 -32.06
C GLU A 48 -1.36 -39.15 -33.34
N ILE A 49 -0.37 -38.42 -33.88
CA ILE A 49 0.38 -38.84 -35.08
C ILE A 49 1.18 -40.11 -34.80
N GLU A 50 1.83 -40.22 -33.64
CA GLU A 50 2.61 -41.39 -33.24
C GLU A 50 1.72 -42.63 -33.08
N SER A 51 0.54 -42.50 -32.48
CA SER A 51 -0.42 -43.61 -32.37
C SER A 51 -0.90 -44.10 -33.75
N VAL A 52 -1.22 -43.16 -34.66
CA VAL A 52 -1.63 -43.49 -36.03
C VAL A 52 -0.46 -44.10 -36.82
N ALA A 53 0.74 -43.55 -36.67
CA ALA A 53 1.92 -44.04 -37.38
C ALA A 53 2.36 -45.41 -36.85
N GLY A 54 2.34 -45.65 -35.55
CA GLY A 54 2.68 -46.93 -34.93
C GLY A 54 1.71 -48.05 -35.31
N THR A 55 0.40 -47.80 -35.24
CA THR A 55 -0.61 -48.79 -35.67
C THR A 55 -0.49 -49.15 -37.15
N LEU A 56 -0.14 -48.16 -38.00
CA LEU A 56 0.12 -48.37 -39.41
C LEU A 56 1.44 -49.13 -39.64
N HIS A 57 2.49 -48.78 -38.90
CA HIS A 57 3.80 -49.40 -38.94
C HIS A 57 3.71 -50.90 -38.63
N ASP A 58 3.12 -51.26 -37.48
CA ASP A 58 2.94 -52.67 -37.06
C ASP A 58 2.11 -53.47 -38.08
N SER A 59 1.04 -52.85 -38.60
CA SER A 59 0.16 -53.49 -39.58
C SER A 59 0.86 -53.77 -40.93
N ILE A 60 1.84 -52.94 -41.31
CA ILE A 60 2.58 -53.05 -42.55
C ILE A 60 3.77 -54.00 -42.41
N GLU A 61 4.56 -53.92 -41.33
CA GLU A 61 5.72 -54.80 -41.11
C GLU A 61 5.34 -56.29 -41.14
N LEU A 62 4.17 -56.65 -40.60
CA LEU A 62 3.61 -58.01 -40.64
C LEU A 62 3.42 -58.59 -42.05
N LYS A 63 3.58 -57.75 -43.08
CA LYS A 63 3.28 -58.06 -44.47
C LYS A 63 4.46 -57.76 -45.42
N LEU A 64 5.57 -57.22 -44.92
CA LEU A 64 6.78 -56.96 -45.72
C LEU A 64 7.68 -58.20 -45.80
N GLN A 65 7.98 -58.66 -47.03
CA GLN A 65 8.78 -59.86 -47.28
C GLN A 65 10.14 -59.56 -47.93
N SER A 66 10.25 -58.56 -48.80
CA SER A 66 11.49 -58.22 -49.52
C SER A 66 11.79 -56.72 -49.49
N PRO A 67 13.04 -56.28 -49.23
CA PRO A 67 13.43 -54.86 -49.25
C PRO A 67 13.06 -54.16 -50.56
N GLY A 68 12.56 -52.92 -50.49
CA GLY A 68 12.34 -52.05 -51.66
C GLY A 68 11.21 -52.45 -52.63
N ARG A 69 10.47 -53.55 -52.40
CA ARG A 69 9.32 -53.96 -53.25
C ARG A 69 8.01 -53.98 -52.45
N LEU A 70 7.04 -53.17 -52.87
CA LEU A 70 5.71 -53.04 -52.22
C LEU A 70 4.63 -53.94 -52.84
N GLU A 71 4.90 -54.60 -53.97
CA GLU A 71 3.93 -55.39 -54.76
C GLU A 71 4.05 -56.87 -54.39
N PRO A 72 3.01 -57.47 -53.76
CA PRO A 72 1.60 -57.28 -54.08
C PRO A 72 0.75 -56.67 -52.94
N LEU A 73 1.40 -56.00 -51.98
CA LEU A 73 0.75 -55.45 -50.78
C LEU A 73 0.06 -54.10 -51.03
N ALA A 74 0.63 -53.31 -51.94
CA ALA A 74 0.11 -52.03 -52.44
C ALA A 74 -1.39 -52.08 -52.75
N HIS A 75 -1.79 -53.02 -53.62
CA HIS A 75 -3.15 -53.14 -54.15
C HIS A 75 -4.19 -53.60 -53.11
N LYS A 76 -3.79 -54.25 -52.00
CA LYS A 76 -4.71 -54.79 -50.98
C LYS A 76 -4.92 -53.89 -49.77
N LEU A 77 -3.90 -53.14 -49.36
CA LEU A 77 -3.96 -52.27 -48.18
C LEU A 77 -4.47 -50.87 -48.52
N PHE A 78 -4.19 -50.39 -49.73
CA PHE A 78 -4.50 -49.04 -50.15
C PHE A 78 -5.17 -49.10 -51.52
N PRO A 79 -6.51 -49.11 -51.60
CA PRO A 79 -7.22 -49.27 -52.88
C PRO A 79 -7.01 -48.12 -53.88
N ASN A 80 -6.30 -47.06 -53.48
CA ASN A 80 -5.92 -45.92 -54.32
C ASN A 80 -4.41 -45.86 -54.60
N LEU A 81 -3.63 -46.93 -54.36
CA LEU A 81 -2.17 -46.87 -54.47
C LEU A 81 -1.62 -47.02 -55.90
N ASP A 82 -2.47 -47.26 -56.90
CA ASP A 82 -2.01 -47.49 -58.26
C ASP A 82 -2.47 -46.37 -59.20
N ASN A 83 -1.51 -45.47 -59.47
CA ASN A 83 -1.28 -44.68 -60.71
C ASN A 83 -0.74 -43.26 -60.50
N CYS A 84 0.02 -43.00 -59.43
CA CYS A 84 0.93 -41.86 -59.38
C CYS A 84 2.38 -42.31 -59.11
N ALA A 85 2.86 -43.28 -59.91
CA ALA A 85 4.30 -43.44 -60.11
C ALA A 85 4.84 -42.15 -60.77
N THR A 86 6.05 -41.73 -60.38
CA THR A 86 6.71 -40.49 -60.77
C THR A 86 6.40 -40.05 -62.21
N GLY A 87 5.66 -38.94 -62.37
CA GLY A 87 5.47 -38.24 -63.64
C GLY A 87 4.06 -38.22 -64.25
N ALA A 88 3.03 -38.86 -63.65
CA ALA A 88 1.68 -38.82 -64.19
C ALA A 88 0.90 -37.53 -63.79
N THR A 89 0.45 -36.75 -64.77
CA THR A 89 -0.19 -35.43 -64.59
C THR A 89 -1.68 -35.45 -64.19
N ASN A 90 -2.34 -36.60 -64.14
CA ASN A 90 -3.77 -36.69 -63.82
C ASN A 90 -4.07 -37.83 -62.85
N CYS A 91 -4.00 -37.55 -61.55
CA CYS A 91 -4.55 -38.43 -60.52
C CYS A 91 -5.97 -37.97 -60.16
N ILE A 92 -6.97 -38.78 -60.57
CA ILE A 92 -8.39 -38.57 -60.21
C ILE A 92 -8.61 -39.09 -58.79
N GLN A 93 -8.99 -38.19 -57.87
CA GLN A 93 -9.40 -38.56 -56.51
C GLN A 93 -10.80 -39.17 -56.57
N GLN A 94 -10.91 -40.51 -56.57
CA GLN A 94 -12.18 -41.17 -56.27
C GLN A 94 -12.35 -41.34 -54.76
N GLN A 95 -13.49 -40.89 -54.22
CA GLN A 95 -13.91 -41.12 -52.84
C GLN A 95 -14.25 -42.62 -52.64
N PRO A 96 -13.62 -43.33 -51.68
CA PRO A 96 -14.01 -44.70 -51.40
C PRO A 96 -15.10 -44.75 -50.32
N HIS A 97 -16.32 -45.11 -50.73
CA HIS A 97 -17.33 -45.69 -49.83
C HIS A 97 -16.88 -47.11 -49.44
N SER A 98 -16.03 -47.24 -48.42
CA SER A 98 -15.72 -48.56 -47.85
C SER A 98 -15.59 -48.48 -46.32
N LYS A 99 -16.61 -49.00 -45.62
CA LYS A 99 -16.63 -49.20 -44.17
C LYS A 99 -15.68 -50.34 -43.77
N ARG A 100 -14.37 -50.09 -43.77
CA ARG A 100 -13.38 -50.94 -43.09
C ARG A 100 -12.69 -50.12 -41.99
N HIS A 101 -12.90 -50.50 -40.73
CA HIS A 101 -12.56 -49.71 -39.54
C HIS A 101 -11.05 -49.34 -39.40
N LEU A 102 -10.12 -50.09 -39.99
CA LEU A 102 -8.68 -49.83 -39.89
C LEU A 102 -8.17 -48.69 -40.81
N LEU A 103 -8.79 -48.47 -41.97
CA LEU A 103 -8.40 -47.42 -42.92
C LEU A 103 -9.29 -46.16 -42.85
N GLY A 104 -10.26 -46.13 -41.94
CA GLY A 104 -11.12 -44.97 -41.69
C GLY A 104 -10.37 -43.73 -41.19
N ILE A 105 -9.17 -43.91 -40.62
CA ILE A 105 -8.35 -42.82 -40.07
C ILE A 105 -7.48 -42.19 -41.16
N VAL A 106 -6.89 -42.99 -42.05
CA VAL A 106 -6.10 -42.51 -43.21
C VAL A 106 -6.99 -41.90 -44.29
N THR A 107 -8.28 -42.26 -44.32
CA THR A 107 -9.29 -41.66 -45.21
C THR A 107 -9.91 -40.38 -44.65
N LYS A 108 -9.65 -40.02 -43.38
CA LYS A 108 -9.91 -38.64 -42.93
C LYS A 108 -8.95 -37.73 -43.70
N THR A 109 -9.49 -36.67 -44.28
CA THR A 109 -8.86 -35.71 -45.22
C THR A 109 -7.63 -34.94 -44.69
N SER A 110 -7.02 -35.37 -43.59
CA SER A 110 -6.02 -34.62 -42.85
C SER A 110 -4.63 -35.30 -42.82
N TYR A 111 -4.53 -36.59 -43.15
CA TYR A 111 -3.27 -37.35 -43.10
C TYR A 111 -2.72 -37.70 -44.49
N TYR A 112 -1.39 -37.66 -44.62
CA TYR A 112 -0.67 -38.19 -45.77
C TYR A 112 0.42 -39.17 -45.30
N ILE A 113 0.74 -40.15 -46.14
CA ILE A 113 1.77 -41.16 -45.89
C ILE A 113 2.73 -41.19 -47.07
N ARG A 114 4.02 -41.37 -46.80
CA ARG A 114 5.08 -41.53 -47.80
C ARG A 114 5.94 -42.73 -47.46
N PHE A 115 6.33 -43.48 -48.47
CA PHE A 115 7.26 -44.60 -48.34
C PHE A 115 8.53 -44.30 -49.11
N PHE A 116 9.68 -44.48 -48.46
CA PHE A 116 11.00 -44.29 -49.04
C PHE A 116 11.79 -45.59 -48.99
N ASP A 117 12.61 -45.80 -50.01
CA ASP A 117 13.63 -46.86 -50.00
C ASP A 117 14.76 -46.51 -49.03
N ILE A 118 15.64 -47.47 -48.75
CA ILE A 118 16.86 -47.32 -47.95
C ILE A 118 17.76 -46.20 -48.52
N SER A 119 17.71 -45.98 -49.83
CA SER A 119 18.44 -44.88 -50.51
C SER A 119 17.76 -43.50 -50.39
N GLY A 120 16.63 -43.40 -49.68
CA GLY A 120 15.86 -42.15 -49.54
C GLY A 120 15.06 -41.76 -50.78
N LYS A 121 14.83 -42.68 -51.74
CA LYS A 121 14.00 -42.44 -52.92
C LYS A 121 12.53 -42.71 -52.60
N LEU A 122 11.63 -41.79 -52.93
CA LEU A 122 10.18 -41.97 -52.74
C LEU A 122 9.66 -43.13 -53.61
N ILE A 123 9.14 -44.17 -52.97
CA ILE A 123 8.56 -45.36 -53.59
C ILE A 123 7.06 -45.17 -53.85
N ALA A 124 6.32 -44.68 -52.85
CA ALA A 124 4.87 -44.53 -52.91
C ALA A 124 4.35 -43.46 -51.95
N ASN A 125 3.16 -42.95 -52.22
CA ASN A 125 2.42 -42.07 -51.32
C ASN A 125 0.96 -42.54 -51.17
N ALA A 126 0.33 -42.21 -50.04
CA ALA A 126 -1.06 -42.53 -49.75
C ALA A 126 -1.75 -41.42 -48.95
N GLY A 127 -3.08 -41.39 -48.97
CA GLY A 127 -3.89 -40.36 -48.29
C GLY A 127 -4.00 -39.04 -49.07
N TYR A 128 -4.28 -37.95 -48.39
CA TYR A 128 -4.38 -36.62 -49.01
C TYR A 128 -2.98 -36.00 -49.14
N TYR A 129 -2.23 -36.38 -50.18
CA TYR A 129 -0.88 -35.87 -50.43
C TYR A 129 -0.91 -34.42 -50.97
N PRO A 130 -0.36 -33.42 -50.25
CA PRO A 130 -0.32 -32.03 -50.71
C PRO A 130 0.66 -31.83 -51.88
N LYS A 131 0.24 -31.10 -52.91
CA LYS A 131 1.10 -30.75 -54.04
C LYS A 131 2.20 -29.75 -53.61
N GLY A 132 3.46 -30.08 -53.87
CA GLY A 132 4.60 -29.18 -53.66
C GLY A 132 5.19 -29.19 -52.23
N LEU A 133 5.10 -30.31 -51.52
CA LEU A 133 5.94 -30.58 -50.35
C LEU A 133 7.35 -31.03 -50.81
N PRO A 134 8.41 -30.76 -50.04
CA PRO A 134 9.74 -31.25 -50.37
C PRO A 134 9.78 -32.79 -50.44
N ASP A 135 10.35 -33.34 -51.51
CA ASP A 135 10.59 -34.77 -51.69
C ASP A 135 11.97 -35.22 -51.17
N VAL A 136 12.74 -34.28 -50.60
CA VAL A 136 14.04 -34.56 -50.00
C VAL A 136 13.85 -35.34 -48.71
N PHE A 137 14.35 -36.58 -48.68
CA PHE A 137 14.31 -37.42 -47.49
C PHE A 137 15.21 -36.84 -46.38
N ASN A 138 14.67 -36.77 -45.17
CA ASN A 138 15.39 -36.34 -43.98
C ASN A 138 15.10 -37.33 -42.85
N GLN A 139 16.16 -37.83 -42.22
CA GLN A 139 16.10 -38.89 -41.20
C GLN A 139 15.63 -38.40 -39.82
N LYS A 140 15.39 -37.09 -39.62
CA LYS A 140 14.86 -36.61 -38.32
C LYS A 140 13.48 -37.20 -38.03
N THR A 141 13.30 -37.71 -36.81
CA THR A 141 12.05 -38.33 -36.35
C THR A 141 10.85 -37.41 -36.50
N TRP A 142 10.93 -36.17 -36.02
CA TRP A 142 9.86 -35.16 -36.11
C TRP A 142 10.26 -33.98 -36.97
N GLN A 143 9.37 -33.54 -37.87
CA GLN A 143 9.64 -32.45 -38.79
C GLN A 143 8.40 -31.59 -39.04
N PHE A 144 8.62 -30.27 -39.08
CA PHE A 144 7.66 -29.31 -39.60
C PHE A 144 7.98 -29.02 -41.07
N LEU A 145 6.99 -29.22 -41.94
CA LEU A 145 7.12 -28.94 -43.36
C LEU A 145 6.14 -27.85 -43.78
N LYS A 146 6.48 -27.14 -44.86
CA LYS A 146 5.56 -26.23 -45.54
C LYS A 146 5.33 -26.70 -46.96
N ASP A 147 4.08 -26.65 -47.41
CA ASP A 147 3.78 -26.86 -48.83
C ASP A 147 4.07 -25.59 -49.66
N SER A 148 4.01 -25.74 -50.99
CA SER A 148 4.14 -24.63 -51.95
C SER A 148 3.15 -23.46 -51.74
N LYS A 149 2.05 -23.69 -51.00
CA LYS A 149 1.06 -22.67 -50.63
C LYS A 149 1.31 -22.08 -49.23
N GLY A 150 2.41 -22.45 -48.57
CA GLY A 150 2.80 -21.97 -47.25
C GLY A 150 2.02 -22.59 -46.08
N LYS A 151 1.28 -23.68 -46.30
CA LYS A 151 0.59 -24.39 -45.20
C LYS A 151 1.54 -25.27 -44.43
N ASP A 152 1.43 -25.23 -43.11
CA ASP A 152 2.25 -26.03 -42.21
C ASP A 152 1.73 -27.47 -42.10
N TYR A 153 2.67 -28.42 -42.04
CA TYR A 153 2.43 -29.84 -41.78
C TYR A 153 3.39 -30.33 -40.70
N HIS A 154 2.92 -31.25 -39.87
CA HIS A 154 3.76 -31.95 -38.91
C HIS A 154 3.86 -33.42 -39.30
N GLN A 155 5.07 -33.99 -39.30
CA GLN A 155 5.30 -35.37 -39.71
C GLN A 155 6.26 -36.12 -38.80
N ILE A 156 6.00 -37.43 -38.68
CA ILE A 156 6.89 -38.41 -38.06
C ILE A 156 7.52 -39.32 -39.13
N THR A 157 8.79 -39.69 -38.94
CA THR A 157 9.50 -40.70 -39.74
C THR A 157 9.77 -41.93 -38.90
N LEU A 158 9.36 -43.10 -39.38
CA LEU A 158 9.61 -44.42 -38.78
C LEU A 158 10.39 -45.29 -39.77
N ALA A 159 11.40 -46.03 -39.29
CA ALA A 159 12.06 -47.05 -40.09
C ALA A 159 11.15 -48.29 -40.19
N LEU A 160 11.12 -48.95 -41.35
CA LEU A 160 10.38 -50.19 -41.59
C LEU A 160 11.36 -51.35 -41.74
N HIS A 161 11.02 -52.49 -41.17
CA HIS A 161 11.77 -53.73 -41.28
C HIS A 161 10.91 -54.85 -41.89
N THR A 162 11.57 -55.82 -42.49
CA THR A 162 10.94 -57.08 -42.92
C THR A 162 10.74 -58.02 -41.72
N LYS A 163 9.94 -59.08 -41.90
CA LYS A 163 9.76 -60.14 -40.88
C LYS A 163 11.07 -60.76 -40.36
N ASN A 164 12.14 -60.68 -41.15
CA ASN A 164 13.46 -61.21 -40.82
C ASN A 164 14.38 -60.12 -40.23
N TYR A 165 13.84 -58.99 -39.76
CA TYR A 165 14.58 -57.85 -39.20
C TYR A 165 15.60 -57.22 -40.15
N GLN A 166 15.38 -57.32 -41.47
CA GLN A 166 16.18 -56.58 -42.45
C GLN A 166 15.53 -55.22 -42.73
N ASP A 167 16.33 -54.16 -42.79
CA ASP A 167 15.90 -52.81 -43.16
C ASP A 167 15.17 -52.83 -44.51
N TRP A 168 13.93 -52.37 -44.52
CA TRP A 168 13.11 -52.29 -45.72
C TRP A 168 13.11 -50.89 -46.34
N GLY A 169 13.09 -49.86 -45.48
CA GLY A 169 12.98 -48.46 -45.88
C GLY A 169 12.41 -47.58 -44.77
N TYR A 170 11.81 -46.45 -45.14
CA TYR A 170 11.22 -45.51 -44.18
C TYR A 170 9.76 -45.19 -44.52
N MET A 171 8.93 -45.08 -43.49
CA MET A 171 7.56 -44.58 -43.58
C MET A 171 7.47 -43.21 -42.92
N GLN A 172 6.95 -42.23 -43.64
CA GLN A 172 6.60 -40.93 -43.08
C GLN A 172 5.09 -40.78 -43.01
N VAL A 173 4.58 -40.35 -41.87
CA VAL A 173 3.16 -40.02 -41.67
C VAL A 173 3.08 -38.57 -41.23
N GLY A 174 2.29 -37.76 -41.93
CA GLY A 174 2.13 -36.35 -41.60
C GLY A 174 0.69 -35.88 -41.64
N ARG A 175 0.42 -34.79 -40.92
CA ARG A 175 -0.90 -34.14 -40.83
C ARG A 175 -0.78 -32.63 -41.11
N SER A 176 -1.82 -32.05 -41.71
CA SER A 176 -1.91 -30.59 -41.85
C SER A 176 -2.18 -29.90 -40.51
N LEU A 177 -1.44 -28.82 -40.24
CA LEU A 177 -1.63 -27.93 -39.08
C LEU A 177 -2.64 -26.81 -39.36
N GLN A 178 -3.39 -26.83 -40.47
CA GLN A 178 -4.28 -25.71 -40.83
C GLN A 178 -5.42 -25.51 -39.80
N GLU A 179 -6.06 -26.58 -39.35
CA GLU A 179 -7.08 -26.54 -38.28
C GLU A 179 -6.48 -26.01 -36.97
N PHE A 180 -5.25 -26.44 -36.67
CA PHE A 180 -4.50 -26.04 -35.48
C PHE A 180 -4.12 -24.56 -35.50
N ASN A 181 -3.61 -24.06 -36.63
CA ASN A 181 -3.26 -22.66 -36.80
C ASN A 181 -4.50 -21.75 -36.65
N HIS A 182 -5.66 -22.17 -37.18
CA HIS A 182 -6.90 -21.40 -37.03
C HIS A 182 -7.37 -21.30 -35.56
N TYR A 183 -7.20 -22.37 -34.79
CA TYR A 183 -7.45 -22.36 -33.35
C TYR A 183 -6.50 -21.42 -32.61
N LEU A 184 -5.19 -21.49 -32.89
CA LEU A 184 -4.20 -20.60 -32.30
C LEU A 184 -4.44 -19.12 -32.64
N ASP A 185 -4.87 -18.82 -33.86
CA ASP A 185 -5.23 -17.46 -34.27
C ASP A 185 -6.40 -16.90 -33.44
N SER A 186 -7.40 -17.74 -33.16
CA SER A 186 -8.53 -17.37 -32.29
C SER A 186 -8.08 -17.10 -30.86
N VAL A 187 -7.22 -17.97 -30.30
CA VAL A 187 -6.63 -17.79 -28.96
C VAL A 187 -5.79 -16.52 -28.88
N LYS A 188 -4.98 -16.24 -29.92
CA LYS A 188 -4.19 -15.02 -30.03
C LYS A 188 -5.07 -13.78 -30.04
N LEU A 189 -6.13 -13.78 -30.84
CA LEU A 189 -7.06 -12.65 -30.94
C LEU A 189 -7.74 -12.36 -29.60
N VAL A 190 -8.28 -13.38 -28.93
CA VAL A 190 -8.91 -13.25 -27.60
C VAL A 190 -7.89 -12.74 -26.57
N SER A 191 -6.65 -13.24 -26.61
CA SER A 191 -5.60 -12.79 -25.69
C SER A 191 -5.23 -11.33 -25.90
N VAL A 192 -5.13 -10.86 -27.15
CA VAL A 192 -4.83 -9.45 -27.48
C VAL A 192 -5.97 -8.53 -27.05
N LEU A 193 -7.23 -8.88 -27.36
CA LEU A 193 -8.39 -8.10 -26.93
C LEU A 193 -8.49 -8.04 -25.40
N GLY A 194 -8.30 -9.18 -24.73
CA GLY A 194 -8.28 -9.26 -23.27
C GLY A 194 -7.20 -8.36 -22.65
N LEU A 195 -5.99 -8.37 -23.21
CA LEU A 195 -4.90 -7.50 -22.77
C LEU A 195 -5.25 -6.01 -22.93
N LEU A 196 -5.85 -5.60 -24.05
CA LEU A 196 -6.25 -4.21 -24.28
C LEU A 196 -7.30 -3.74 -23.27
N ILE A 197 -8.32 -4.55 -23.01
CA ILE A 197 -9.36 -4.25 -22.02
C ILE A 197 -8.74 -4.16 -20.62
N ALA A 198 -7.89 -5.12 -20.26
CA ALA A 198 -7.19 -5.12 -18.98
C ALA A 198 -6.30 -3.87 -18.81
N MET A 199 -5.61 -3.42 -19.86
CA MET A 199 -4.79 -2.20 -19.83
C MET A 199 -5.61 -0.94 -19.54
N VAL A 200 -6.80 -0.81 -20.13
CA VAL A 200 -7.70 0.31 -19.86
C VAL A 200 -8.18 0.28 -18.40
N MET A 201 -8.59 -0.89 -17.91
CA MET A 201 -9.03 -1.07 -16.52
C MET A 201 -7.91 -0.76 -15.52
N ILE A 202 -6.68 -1.22 -15.80
CA ILE A 202 -5.49 -0.94 -14.99
C ILE A 202 -5.16 0.54 -14.99
N ALA A 203 -5.24 1.22 -16.14
CA ALA A 203 -4.99 2.66 -16.19
C ALA A 203 -6.00 3.43 -15.32
N GLY A 204 -7.28 3.08 -15.39
CA GLY A 204 -8.33 3.65 -14.54
C GLY A 204 -8.10 3.38 -13.05
N ALA A 205 -7.84 2.12 -12.69
CA ALA A 205 -7.58 1.73 -11.30
C ALA A 205 -6.30 2.40 -10.75
N SER A 206 -5.23 2.47 -11.55
CA SER A 206 -3.97 3.13 -11.19
C SER A 206 -4.17 4.63 -10.94
N TRP A 207 -4.99 5.28 -11.77
CA TRP A 207 -5.35 6.69 -11.60
C TRP A 207 -6.14 6.96 -10.31
N TRP A 208 -7.08 6.05 -9.98
CA TRP A 208 -7.87 6.09 -8.77
C TRP A 208 -7.00 5.90 -7.52
N LEU A 209 -6.20 4.83 -7.50
CA LEU A 209 -5.37 4.45 -6.36
C LEU A 209 -4.27 5.49 -6.07
N SER A 210 -3.67 6.05 -7.11
CA SER A 210 -2.72 7.16 -6.98
C SER A 210 -3.37 8.42 -6.36
N GLY A 211 -4.66 8.66 -6.65
CA GLY A 211 -5.43 9.73 -6.02
C GLY A 211 -5.57 9.55 -4.51
N LEU A 212 -5.99 8.36 -4.10
CA LEU A 212 -6.13 7.99 -2.68
C LEU A 212 -4.80 8.10 -1.92
N ALA A 213 -3.70 7.60 -2.51
CA ALA A 213 -2.39 7.65 -1.88
C ALA A 213 -1.86 9.09 -1.69
N MET A 214 -2.22 10.01 -2.59
CA MET A 214 -1.73 11.39 -2.54
C MET A 214 -2.54 12.30 -1.62
N GLN A 215 -3.79 11.96 -1.33
CA GLN A 215 -4.69 12.77 -0.51
C GLN A 215 -4.14 13.12 0.89
N PRO A 216 -3.66 12.16 1.71
CA PRO A 216 -3.14 12.48 3.05
C PRO A 216 -1.88 13.35 2.99
N ILE A 217 -0.99 13.08 2.02
CA ILE A 217 0.23 13.88 1.80
C ILE A 217 -0.13 15.32 1.44
N TYR A 218 -1.13 15.51 0.58
CA TYR A 218 -1.58 16.84 0.19
C TYR A 218 -2.21 17.62 1.35
N GLN A 219 -2.99 16.95 2.20
CA GLN A 219 -3.58 17.55 3.39
C GLN A 219 -2.50 18.00 4.38
N SER A 220 -1.55 17.11 4.70
CA SER A 220 -0.40 17.44 5.55
C SER A 220 0.43 18.60 4.98
N TYR A 221 0.70 18.59 3.67
CA TYR A 221 1.41 19.69 3.02
C TYR A 221 0.66 21.02 3.14
N ARG A 222 -0.66 21.04 2.92
CA ARG A 222 -1.46 22.26 3.10
C ARG A 222 -1.44 22.75 4.54
N GLN A 223 -1.56 21.86 5.52
CA GLN A 223 -1.50 22.21 6.94
C GLN A 223 -0.14 22.84 7.29
N ILE A 224 0.96 22.28 6.80
CA ILE A 224 2.31 22.84 7.00
C ILE A 224 2.44 24.23 6.35
N GLN A 225 1.91 24.41 5.14
CA GLN A 225 1.93 25.72 4.47
C GLN A 225 1.13 26.77 5.24
N GLN A 226 -0.08 26.42 5.68
CA GLN A 226 -0.93 27.30 6.49
C GLN A 226 -0.22 27.64 7.80
N PHE A 227 0.25 26.64 8.54
CA PHE A 227 1.01 26.83 9.77
C PHE A 227 2.22 27.77 9.58
N THR A 228 3.00 27.58 8.52
CA THR A 228 4.18 28.43 8.24
C THR A 228 3.77 29.87 7.96
N ALA A 229 2.67 30.07 7.22
CA ALA A 229 2.13 31.40 6.95
C ALA A 229 1.62 32.07 8.23
N ASP A 230 0.87 31.33 9.05
CA ASP A 230 0.31 31.82 10.31
C ASP A 230 1.42 32.20 11.32
N VAL A 231 2.44 31.37 11.46
CA VAL A 231 3.65 31.68 12.25
C VAL A 231 4.31 32.97 11.77
N ALA A 232 4.48 33.13 10.45
CA ALA A 232 5.10 34.34 9.91
C ALA A 232 4.26 35.59 10.19
N HIS A 233 2.93 35.49 10.14
CA HIS A 233 2.03 36.59 10.48
C HIS A 233 2.08 36.96 11.97
N GLU A 234 2.02 35.97 12.86
CA GLU A 234 2.05 36.19 14.31
C GLU A 234 3.40 36.70 14.80
N LEU A 235 4.52 36.35 14.14
CA LEU A 235 5.84 36.90 14.46
C LEU A 235 6.04 38.32 13.91
N ARG A 236 5.49 38.63 12.72
CA ARG A 236 5.64 39.96 12.09
C ARG A 236 5.04 41.07 12.95
N THR A 237 3.91 40.82 13.60
CA THR A 237 3.19 41.83 14.39
C THR A 237 4.00 42.40 15.57
N PRO A 238 4.50 41.58 16.53
CA PRO A 238 5.30 42.08 17.65
C PRO A 238 6.65 42.63 17.20
N LEU A 239 7.26 42.08 16.13
CA LEU A 239 8.49 42.62 15.56
C LEU A 239 8.28 44.02 14.97
N ALA A 240 7.21 44.23 14.20
CA ALA A 240 6.87 45.54 13.65
C ALA A 240 6.55 46.56 14.76
N ALA A 241 5.80 46.16 15.79
CA ALA A 241 5.53 47.01 16.95
C ALA A 241 6.80 47.40 17.70
N THR A 242 7.71 46.45 17.92
CA THR A 242 9.02 46.71 18.54
C THR A 242 9.86 47.66 17.69
N GLY A 243 9.94 47.41 16.38
CA GLY A 243 10.65 48.26 15.43
C GLY A 243 10.14 49.70 15.44
N ALA A 244 8.81 49.89 15.35
CA ALA A 244 8.19 51.22 15.39
C ALA A 244 8.43 51.94 16.73
N THR A 245 8.39 51.21 17.85
CA THR A 245 8.67 51.79 19.18
C THR A 245 10.12 52.28 19.26
N VAL A 246 11.07 51.48 18.78
CA VAL A 246 12.50 51.85 18.75
C VAL A 246 12.75 53.00 17.78
N GLU A 247 12.15 52.98 16.58
CA GLU A 247 12.28 54.06 15.59
C GLU A 247 11.73 55.38 16.13
N SER A 248 10.57 55.34 16.77
CA SER A 248 9.98 56.51 17.44
C SER A 248 10.90 57.06 18.53
N ALA A 249 11.49 56.18 19.36
CA ALA A 249 12.44 56.59 20.40
C ALA A 249 13.70 57.24 19.80
N LEU A 250 14.21 56.72 18.67
CA LEU A 250 15.41 57.27 18.01
C LEU A 250 15.17 58.64 17.37
N LEU A 251 13.93 59.00 17.04
CA LEU A 251 13.57 60.31 16.47
C LEU A 251 13.39 61.40 17.54
N MET A 252 13.28 61.03 18.81
CA MET A 252 13.10 61.98 19.91
C MET A 252 14.43 62.65 20.28
N SER A 253 14.49 63.99 20.23
CA SER A 253 15.71 64.74 20.58
C SER A 253 16.02 64.75 22.08
N ARG A 254 15.01 64.51 22.93
CA ARG A 254 15.13 64.38 24.39
C ARG A 254 13.98 63.48 24.86
N ILE A 255 14.29 62.48 25.66
CA ILE A 255 13.34 61.53 26.26
C ILE A 255 13.48 61.68 27.77
N ASP A 256 12.37 61.79 28.49
CA ASP A 256 12.41 61.80 29.94
C ASP A 256 12.57 60.37 30.52
N GLU A 257 12.77 60.25 31.82
CA GLU A 257 12.93 58.93 32.46
C GLU A 257 11.64 58.10 32.44
N GLU A 258 10.47 58.74 32.39
CA GLU A 258 9.16 58.08 32.45
C GLU A 258 8.84 57.45 31.08
N ASP A 259 8.93 58.22 30.01
CA ASP A 259 8.83 57.79 28.61
C ASP A 259 9.87 56.69 28.29
N THR A 260 11.11 56.83 28.80
CA THR A 260 12.14 55.79 28.62
C THR A 260 11.72 54.46 29.26
N ARG A 261 11.16 54.51 30.48
CA ARG A 261 10.64 53.31 31.16
C ARG A 261 9.49 52.70 30.38
N ASP A 262 8.55 53.50 29.88
CA ASP A 262 7.40 53.02 29.11
C ASP A 262 7.81 52.37 27.78
N ILE A 263 8.78 52.95 27.08
CA ILE A 263 9.39 52.37 25.88
C ILE A 263 10.03 51.02 26.20
N LEU A 264 10.88 50.96 27.24
CA LEU A 264 11.56 49.72 27.63
C LEU A 264 10.58 48.64 28.09
N GLN A 265 9.55 48.99 28.87
CA GLN A 265 8.49 48.07 29.26
C GLN A 265 7.71 47.56 28.05
N THR A 266 7.47 48.40 27.05
CA THR A 266 6.80 48.00 25.81
C THR A 266 7.66 47.02 25.02
N ILE A 267 8.96 47.30 24.86
CA ILE A 267 9.91 46.37 24.21
C ILE A 267 9.99 45.05 24.99
N GLN A 268 10.08 45.10 26.32
CA GLN A 268 10.13 43.91 27.17
C GLN A 268 8.88 43.04 26.99
N ARG A 269 7.68 43.64 26.99
CA ARG A 269 6.42 42.91 26.77
C ARG A 269 6.38 42.24 25.39
N GLN A 270 6.83 42.93 24.33
CA GLN A 270 6.86 42.32 22.99
C GLN A 270 7.89 41.19 22.90
N ASN A 271 9.06 41.34 23.53
CA ASN A 271 10.09 40.31 23.55
C ASN A 271 9.66 39.06 24.33
N GLN A 272 8.97 39.25 25.47
CA GLN A 272 8.34 38.16 26.21
C GLN A 272 7.30 37.44 25.35
N ARG A 273 6.44 38.19 24.63
CA ARG A 273 5.44 37.60 23.73
C ARG A 273 6.08 36.76 22.62
N ILE A 274 7.16 37.24 21.99
CA ILE A 274 7.90 36.48 20.97
C ILE A 274 8.52 35.22 21.58
N THR A 275 9.13 35.33 22.76
CA THR A 275 9.72 34.18 23.47
C THR A 275 8.67 33.11 23.74
N THR A 276 7.50 33.47 24.29
CA THR A 276 6.39 32.54 24.54
C THR A 276 5.92 31.87 23.26
N LEU A 277 5.73 32.64 22.18
CA LEU A 277 5.34 32.10 20.87
C LEU A 277 6.35 31.06 20.36
N VAL A 278 7.64 31.35 20.43
CA VAL A 278 8.70 30.43 19.98
C VAL A 278 8.72 29.16 20.82
N VAL A 279 8.59 29.27 22.14
CA VAL A 279 8.53 28.11 23.04
C VAL A 279 7.32 27.23 22.73
N ASP A 280 6.14 27.83 22.58
CA ASP A 280 4.90 27.13 22.23
C ASP A 280 5.01 26.39 20.88
N LEU A 281 5.62 27.03 19.88
CA LEU A 281 5.85 26.42 18.56
C LEU A 281 6.83 25.25 18.61
N LEU A 282 7.95 25.41 19.32
CA LEU A 282 8.93 24.33 19.49
C LEU A 282 8.32 23.15 20.24
N MET A 283 7.45 23.40 21.22
CA MET A 283 6.73 22.37 21.95
C MET A 283 5.78 21.60 21.03
N LEU A 284 4.92 22.29 20.28
CA LEU A 284 4.01 21.67 19.32
C LEU A 284 4.76 20.83 18.28
N ALA A 285 5.87 21.36 17.73
CA ALA A 285 6.69 20.64 16.77
C ALA A 285 7.35 19.37 17.35
N ARG A 286 7.64 19.35 18.67
CA ARG A 286 8.13 18.16 19.38
C ARG A 286 7.00 17.14 19.59
N LEU A 287 5.82 17.58 20.01
CA LEU A 287 4.66 16.71 20.26
C LEU A 287 4.09 16.10 18.97
N ASP A 288 4.16 16.81 17.84
CA ASP A 288 3.74 16.32 16.51
C ASP A 288 4.57 15.14 16.00
N LYS A 289 5.84 15.05 16.41
CA LYS A 289 6.69 13.91 16.07
C LYS A 289 6.28 12.73 16.93
N GLN A 290 5.29 11.96 16.45
CA GLN A 290 4.95 10.64 17.00
C GLN A 290 6.24 9.85 17.25
N ALA A 291 6.41 9.41 18.50
CA ALA A 291 7.51 8.60 19.03
C ALA A 291 8.71 9.32 19.69
N GLN A 292 8.59 10.57 20.15
CA GLN A 292 9.46 10.95 21.26
C GLN A 292 8.98 10.19 22.50
N LYS A 293 9.82 9.33 23.09
CA LYS A 293 9.54 8.70 24.38
C LYS A 293 9.20 9.82 25.35
N LEU A 294 7.96 9.89 25.82
CA LEU A 294 7.61 10.75 26.94
C LEU A 294 8.63 10.44 28.04
N GLN A 295 9.23 11.49 28.61
CA GLN A 295 9.90 11.32 29.90
C GLN A 295 8.78 11.09 30.91
N CYS A 296 8.51 9.82 31.16
CA CYS A 296 7.45 9.36 32.02
C CYS A 296 7.97 9.31 33.46
N GLU A 297 7.35 10.08 34.33
CA GLU A 297 7.48 10.05 35.78
C GLU A 297 6.09 9.90 36.42
N VAL A 298 6.06 9.61 37.72
CA VAL A 298 4.81 9.57 38.48
C VAL A 298 4.43 11.02 38.83
N CYS A 299 3.31 11.49 38.30
CA CYS A 299 2.82 12.85 38.50
C CYS A 299 1.58 12.85 39.39
N CYS A 300 1.62 13.60 40.49
CA CYS A 300 0.47 13.83 41.36
C CYS A 300 -0.40 14.97 40.81
N LEU A 301 -1.61 14.65 40.35
CA LEU A 301 -2.52 15.66 39.79
C LEU A 301 -3.07 16.62 40.84
N ASN A 302 -3.19 16.18 42.09
CA ASN A 302 -3.65 17.01 43.21
C ASN A 302 -2.71 18.18 43.46
N ASP A 303 -1.40 17.91 43.45
CA ASP A 303 -0.37 18.92 43.68
C ASP A 303 -0.37 19.92 42.54
N ILE A 304 -0.34 19.44 41.28
CA ILE A 304 -0.40 20.30 40.08
C ILE A 304 -1.62 21.23 40.09
N VAL A 305 -2.82 20.69 40.42
CA VAL A 305 -4.04 21.50 40.47
C VAL A 305 -3.97 22.54 41.58
N SER A 306 -3.46 22.17 42.76
CA SER A 306 -3.36 23.08 43.91
C SER A 306 -2.38 24.21 43.63
N ASP A 307 -1.19 23.87 43.12
CA ASP A 307 -0.13 24.82 42.76
C ASP A 307 -0.62 25.83 41.72
N LEU A 308 -1.32 25.37 40.68
CA LEU A 308 -1.86 26.23 39.62
C LEU A 308 -2.94 27.17 40.12
N VAL A 309 -3.80 26.71 41.03
CA VAL A 309 -4.88 27.54 41.60
C VAL A 309 -4.30 28.64 42.47
N GLU A 310 -3.26 28.33 43.26
CA GLU A 310 -2.51 29.32 44.02
C GLU A 310 -1.76 30.31 43.11
N GLU A 311 -1.05 29.81 42.08
CA GLU A 311 -0.30 30.65 41.13
C GLU A 311 -1.22 31.66 40.40
N PHE A 312 -2.39 31.21 39.94
CA PHE A 312 -3.30 32.04 39.16
C PHE A 312 -4.31 32.85 40.00
N GLU A 313 -4.27 32.76 41.33
CA GLU A 313 -5.15 33.52 42.22
C GLU A 313 -5.00 35.04 41.99
N ALA A 314 -3.75 35.54 41.92
CA ALA A 314 -3.49 36.95 41.68
C ALA A 314 -4.01 37.43 40.31
N MET A 315 -3.89 36.59 39.27
CA MET A 315 -4.42 36.88 37.93
C MET A 315 -5.95 36.92 37.93
N ALA A 316 -6.59 35.95 38.60
CA ALA A 316 -8.05 35.88 38.72
C ALA A 316 -8.59 37.11 39.48
N ASN A 317 -7.96 37.46 40.60
CA ASN A 317 -8.32 38.65 41.39
C ASN A 317 -8.18 39.95 40.59
N ALA A 318 -7.10 40.11 39.81
CA ALA A 318 -6.91 41.26 38.93
C ALA A 318 -7.96 41.34 37.80
N ALA A 319 -8.51 40.19 37.38
CA ALA A 319 -9.61 40.10 36.42
C ALA A 319 -11.00 40.22 37.06
N GLU A 320 -11.09 40.35 38.39
CA GLU A 320 -12.33 40.29 39.17
C GLU A 320 -13.10 38.96 38.96
N VAL A 321 -12.37 37.85 38.85
CA VAL A 321 -12.92 36.49 38.66
C VAL A 321 -12.58 35.64 39.88
N LYS A 322 -13.57 34.89 40.39
CA LYS A 322 -13.34 33.95 41.50
C LYS A 322 -12.76 32.64 40.95
N LEU A 323 -11.57 32.25 41.40
CA LEU A 323 -10.96 30.96 41.06
C LEU A 323 -11.08 30.00 42.25
N THR A 324 -11.65 28.82 42.02
CA THR A 324 -11.82 27.78 43.04
C THR A 324 -11.43 26.40 42.53
N SER A 325 -11.09 25.49 43.44
CA SER A 325 -10.91 24.06 43.12
C SER A 325 -11.76 23.17 44.01
N PHE A 326 -12.24 22.07 43.43
CA PHE A 326 -12.94 20.99 44.14
C PHE A 326 -12.26 19.67 43.82
N ILE A 327 -11.49 19.18 44.79
CA ILE A 327 -10.78 17.90 44.71
C ILE A 327 -11.66 16.85 45.39
N GLN A 328 -12.36 16.04 44.60
CA GLN A 328 -13.35 15.05 45.06
C GLN A 328 -12.74 13.65 45.18
N VAL A 329 -11.52 13.55 45.70
CA VAL A 329 -10.80 12.27 45.82
C VAL A 329 -10.26 12.05 47.23
N HIS A 330 -10.35 10.79 47.69
CA HIS A 330 -9.88 10.38 49.02
C HIS A 330 -8.38 10.04 49.05
N GLN A 331 -7.78 9.82 47.87
CA GLN A 331 -6.37 9.50 47.69
C GLN A 331 -5.80 10.36 46.56
N ALA A 332 -4.50 10.64 46.61
CA ALA A 332 -3.81 11.38 45.56
C ALA A 332 -3.90 10.63 44.23
N LEU A 333 -4.31 11.32 43.17
CA LEU A 333 -4.41 10.76 41.83
C LEU A 333 -3.05 10.88 41.13
N ASN A 334 -2.39 9.73 40.98
CA ASN A 334 -1.12 9.62 40.30
C ASN A 334 -1.30 9.07 38.87
N ILE A 335 -0.60 9.68 37.92
CA ILE A 335 -0.54 9.22 36.54
C ILE A 335 0.92 9.11 36.08
N ILE A 336 1.18 8.23 35.11
CA ILE A 336 2.49 8.15 34.45
C ILE A 336 2.49 9.15 33.29
N GLY A 337 3.31 10.19 33.37
CA GLY A 337 3.34 11.25 32.37
C GLY A 337 4.53 12.18 32.52
N ASN A 338 4.46 13.36 31.92
CA ASN A 338 5.46 14.40 32.08
C ASN A 338 4.84 15.56 32.87
N ALA A 339 5.38 15.88 34.05
CA ALA A 339 4.78 16.87 34.95
C ALA A 339 4.69 18.27 34.29
N ASP A 340 5.75 18.72 33.62
CA ASP A 340 5.77 20.02 32.93
C ASP A 340 4.68 20.14 31.87
N GLN A 341 4.46 19.07 31.09
CA GLN A 341 3.38 19.04 30.09
C GLN A 341 2.00 19.09 30.75
N LEU A 342 1.77 18.35 31.83
CA LEU A 342 0.50 18.37 32.54
C LEU A 342 0.23 19.73 33.19
N TYR A 343 1.25 20.35 33.78
CA TYR A 343 1.21 21.72 34.28
C TYR A 343 0.84 22.71 33.17
N ARG A 344 1.48 22.58 32.00
CA ARG A 344 1.20 23.43 30.84
C ARG A 344 -0.21 23.23 30.28
N LEU A 345 -0.71 22.00 30.29
CA LEU A 345 -2.08 21.68 29.87
C LEU A 345 -3.09 22.40 30.75
N LEU A 346 -2.96 22.27 32.07
CA LEU A 346 -3.91 22.85 33.02
C LEU A 346 -3.80 24.37 33.11
N SER A 347 -2.59 24.93 33.14
CA SER A 347 -2.39 26.39 33.08
C SER A 347 -3.03 27.01 31.83
N ASN A 348 -2.90 26.40 30.65
CA ASN A 348 -3.57 26.90 29.45
C ASN A 348 -5.10 26.90 29.57
N LEU A 349 -5.70 25.88 30.19
CA LEU A 349 -7.14 25.82 30.40
C LEU A 349 -7.60 26.87 31.43
N ILE A 350 -6.90 27.01 32.55
CA ILE A 350 -7.23 27.97 33.62
C ILE A 350 -7.07 29.41 33.11
N VAL A 351 -5.96 29.73 32.43
CA VAL A 351 -5.73 31.06 31.86
C VAL A 351 -6.81 31.42 30.84
N ASN A 352 -7.20 30.48 29.97
CA ASN A 352 -8.31 30.71 29.05
C ASN A 352 -9.62 30.96 29.81
N ALA A 353 -9.94 30.15 30.81
CA ALA A 353 -11.13 30.31 31.62
C ALA A 353 -11.18 31.70 32.29
N ILE A 354 -10.08 32.17 32.89
CA ILE A 354 -10.00 33.51 33.49
C ILE A 354 -10.16 34.61 32.43
N GLN A 355 -9.45 34.51 31.30
CA GLN A 355 -9.46 35.54 30.25
C GLN A 355 -10.81 35.72 29.56
N TYR A 356 -11.59 34.65 29.43
CA TYR A 356 -12.89 34.67 28.74
C TYR A 356 -14.08 34.74 29.70
N THR A 357 -13.82 34.81 31.01
CA THR A 357 -14.83 35.08 32.04
C THR A 357 -14.98 36.57 32.25
N SER A 358 -16.23 37.03 32.32
CA SER A 358 -16.53 38.44 32.61
C SER A 358 -16.30 38.75 34.09
N ARG A 359 -16.06 40.03 34.42
CA ARG A 359 -15.92 40.49 35.80
C ARG A 359 -17.10 40.03 36.66
N GLY A 360 -16.82 39.56 37.86
CA GLY A 360 -17.79 38.97 38.79
C GLY A 360 -18.15 37.50 38.51
N GLY A 361 -17.57 36.88 37.47
CA GLY A 361 -17.76 35.47 37.17
C GLY A 361 -16.90 34.53 38.01
N GLU A 362 -17.04 33.22 37.77
CA GLU A 362 -16.33 32.16 38.49
C GLU A 362 -15.68 31.16 37.52
N VAL A 363 -14.50 30.69 37.91
CA VAL A 363 -13.77 29.58 37.29
C VAL A 363 -13.55 28.52 38.36
N THR A 364 -13.92 27.28 38.04
CA THR A 364 -13.85 26.15 38.96
C THR A 364 -13.09 24.99 38.34
N VAL A 365 -12.05 24.51 39.04
CA VAL A 365 -11.27 23.34 38.66
C VAL A 365 -11.71 22.13 39.48
N PHE A 366 -12.34 21.15 38.85
CA PHE A 366 -12.71 19.89 39.48
C PHE A 366 -11.66 18.82 39.19
N LEU A 367 -11.27 18.10 40.22
CA LEU A 367 -10.44 16.90 40.11
C LEU A 367 -11.21 15.72 40.70
N ASP A 368 -11.54 14.75 39.85
CA ASP A 368 -12.30 13.55 40.18
C ASP A 368 -11.65 12.31 39.52
N CYS A 369 -12.10 11.11 39.83
CA CYS A 369 -11.69 9.89 39.16
C CYS A 369 -12.87 8.99 38.82
N ASN A 370 -12.75 8.27 37.71
CA ASN A 370 -13.53 7.06 37.45
C ASN A 370 -12.62 5.83 37.59
N ASP A 371 -13.17 4.62 37.37
CA ASP A 371 -12.49 3.34 37.62
C ASP A 371 -11.06 3.24 37.06
N TYR A 372 -10.76 3.91 35.94
CA TYR A 372 -9.46 3.82 35.27
C TYR A 372 -8.82 5.16 34.90
N ASN A 373 -9.53 6.28 35.09
CA ASN A 373 -9.06 7.59 34.62
C ASN A 373 -9.24 8.68 35.68
N ALA A 374 -8.24 9.55 35.79
CA ALA A 374 -8.39 10.86 36.38
C ALA A 374 -9.22 11.73 35.44
N VAL A 375 -10.18 12.46 36.00
CA VAL A 375 -11.07 13.37 35.29
C VAL A 375 -10.85 14.78 35.84
N ILE A 376 -10.29 15.65 35.02
CA ILE A 376 -10.08 17.06 35.35
C ILE A 376 -11.09 17.88 34.56
N LYS A 377 -11.86 18.75 35.23
CA LYS A 377 -12.79 19.67 34.57
C LYS A 377 -12.40 21.10 34.91
N VAL A 378 -12.24 21.95 33.90
CA VAL A 378 -12.12 23.40 34.08
C VAL A 378 -13.40 24.01 33.56
N GLN A 379 -14.21 24.54 34.47
CA GLN A 379 -15.50 25.16 34.19
C GLN A 379 -15.40 26.67 34.39
N ASP A 380 -15.94 27.44 33.45
CA ASP A 380 -16.03 28.89 33.50
C ASP A 380 -17.47 29.36 33.32
N THR A 381 -17.82 30.51 33.89
CA THR A 381 -19.09 31.22 33.66
C THR A 381 -18.94 32.35 32.63
N GLY A 382 -18.06 32.14 31.64
CA GLY A 382 -17.67 33.17 30.70
C GLY A 382 -18.61 33.35 29.52
N ILE A 383 -18.09 33.94 28.45
CA ILE A 383 -18.86 34.27 27.24
C ILE A 383 -19.36 33.03 26.48
N GLY A 384 -18.81 31.86 26.75
CA GLY A 384 -19.10 30.62 26.02
C GLY A 384 -18.62 30.63 24.56
N ILE A 385 -18.77 29.47 23.91
CA ILE A 385 -18.27 29.19 22.56
C ILE A 385 -19.46 28.79 21.68
N PRO A 386 -19.66 29.42 20.51
CA PRO A 386 -20.70 29.01 19.57
C PRO A 386 -20.54 27.56 19.11
N LYS A 387 -21.65 26.82 18.97
CA LYS A 387 -21.62 25.39 18.60
C LYS A 387 -20.87 25.09 17.29
N HIS A 388 -20.91 25.99 16.31
CA HIS A 388 -20.21 25.82 15.03
C HIS A 388 -18.68 25.98 15.15
N GLU A 389 -18.21 26.53 16.26
CA GLU A 389 -16.78 26.81 16.52
C GLU A 389 -16.09 25.70 17.30
N LEU A 390 -16.83 24.86 18.03
CA LEU A 390 -16.29 23.83 18.93
C LEU A 390 -15.31 22.86 18.26
N ASN A 391 -15.47 22.60 16.97
CA ASN A 391 -14.57 21.71 16.23
C ASN A 391 -13.25 22.39 15.81
N ARG A 392 -13.20 23.72 15.82
CA ARG A 392 -12.09 24.52 15.31
C ARG A 392 -11.26 25.18 16.41
N ILE A 393 -11.77 25.26 17.64
CA ILE A 393 -11.03 25.87 18.77
C ILE A 393 -9.70 25.20 19.09
N PHE A 394 -9.49 23.97 18.64
CA PHE A 394 -8.22 23.25 18.79
C PHE A 394 -7.28 23.41 17.58
N ASP A 395 -7.74 24.05 16.50
CA ASP A 395 -6.88 24.39 15.37
C ASP A 395 -5.85 25.44 15.80
N ARG A 396 -4.62 25.31 15.29
CA ARG A 396 -3.53 26.24 15.60
C ARG A 396 -3.88 27.64 15.11
N PHE A 397 -3.56 28.65 15.92
CA PHE A 397 -3.80 30.07 15.65
C PHE A 397 -5.28 30.44 15.50
N TYR A 398 -6.20 29.52 15.80
CA TYR A 398 -7.63 29.77 15.66
C TYR A 398 -8.19 30.62 16.80
N ARG A 399 -9.07 31.56 16.46
CA ARG A 399 -9.73 32.46 17.41
C ARG A 399 -11.14 32.79 16.93
N VAL A 400 -12.13 32.69 17.83
CA VAL A 400 -13.56 32.88 17.54
C VAL A 400 -13.94 34.33 17.24
N SER A 401 -13.15 35.32 17.67
CA SER A 401 -13.43 36.75 17.40
C SER A 401 -12.14 37.54 17.32
N SER A 402 -11.91 38.29 16.24
CA SER A 402 -10.71 39.10 15.99
C SER A 402 -10.70 40.46 16.70
N ASP A 403 -11.86 40.96 17.11
CA ASP A 403 -12.04 42.39 17.41
C ASP A 403 -11.83 42.74 18.90
N ARG A 404 -12.24 41.87 19.83
CA ARG A 404 -11.92 42.00 21.28
C ARG A 404 -10.56 41.41 21.65
N SER A 405 -9.97 40.65 20.75
CA SER A 405 -8.86 39.75 21.04
C SER A 405 -7.47 40.40 20.86
N ARG A 406 -7.44 41.64 20.35
CA ARG A 406 -6.23 42.45 20.26
C ARG A 406 -5.74 42.94 21.63
N SER A 407 -6.62 43.10 22.62
CA SER A 407 -6.23 43.52 23.98
C SER A 407 -5.76 42.38 24.88
N THR A 408 -6.29 41.15 24.71
CA THR A 408 -5.95 39.98 25.56
C THR A 408 -4.73 39.18 25.08
N GLY A 409 -4.16 39.50 23.91
CA GLY A 409 -2.79 39.08 23.54
C GLY A 409 -2.54 37.59 23.22
N GLY A 410 -3.56 36.72 23.31
CA GLY A 410 -3.39 35.28 23.07
C GLY A 410 -2.99 34.92 21.63
N SER A 411 -2.07 33.95 21.50
CA SER A 411 -1.52 33.44 20.23
C SER A 411 -2.47 32.50 19.46
N GLY A 412 -3.53 31.99 20.11
CA GLY A 412 -4.35 30.92 19.54
C GLY A 412 -3.66 29.54 19.52
N LEU A 413 -2.53 29.38 20.23
CA LEU A 413 -1.83 28.09 20.34
C LEU A 413 -2.20 27.29 21.58
N GLY A 414 -2.75 27.92 22.63
CA GLY A 414 -3.00 27.28 23.93
C GLY A 414 -3.84 26.01 23.85
N LEU A 415 -5.01 26.05 23.19
CA LEU A 415 -5.88 24.87 23.07
C LEU A 415 -5.30 23.79 22.13
N ALA A 416 -4.52 24.17 21.11
CA ALA A 416 -3.79 23.22 20.29
C ALA A 416 -2.70 22.48 21.10
N ILE A 417 -2.03 23.19 22.02
CA ILE A 417 -1.07 22.59 22.96
C ILE A 417 -1.78 21.63 23.91
N VAL A 418 -2.92 22.03 24.49
CA VAL A 418 -3.74 21.16 25.33
C VAL A 418 -4.09 19.86 24.59
N GLN A 419 -4.58 19.96 23.36
CA GLN A 419 -4.93 18.79 22.56
C GLN A 419 -3.71 17.90 22.28
N ALA A 420 -2.57 18.48 21.92
CA ALA A 420 -1.33 17.74 21.66
C ALA A 420 -0.82 17.00 22.91
N ILE A 421 -0.88 17.64 24.08
CA ILE A 421 -0.45 17.04 25.36
C ILE A 421 -1.39 15.89 25.76
N VAL A 422 -2.72 16.08 25.65
CA VAL A 422 -3.69 15.02 25.93
C VAL A 422 -3.45 13.81 25.01
N GLN A 423 -3.23 14.04 23.72
CA GLN A 423 -2.94 12.98 22.76
C GLN A 423 -1.63 12.25 23.09
N ALA A 424 -0.58 12.99 23.48
CA ALA A 424 0.70 12.41 23.87
C ALA A 424 0.59 11.52 25.12
N HIS A 425 -0.33 11.85 26.04
CA HIS A 425 -0.65 11.06 27.23
C HIS A 425 -1.77 10.02 27.00
N GLN A 426 -2.18 9.78 25.75
CA GLN A 426 -3.25 8.85 25.38
C GLN A 426 -4.60 9.13 26.09
N GLY A 427 -4.83 10.39 26.45
CA GLY A 427 -6.03 10.83 27.13
C GLY A 427 -7.18 11.19 26.18
N LYS A 428 -8.28 11.69 26.76
CA LYS A 428 -9.42 12.24 26.03
C LYS A 428 -9.70 13.67 26.48
N LEU A 429 -10.00 14.54 25.51
CA LEU A 429 -10.39 15.93 25.74
C LEU A 429 -11.80 16.13 25.18
N ASN A 430 -12.69 16.68 25.98
CA ASN A 430 -14.04 17.05 25.58
C ASN A 430 -14.35 18.49 26.00
N VAL A 431 -15.21 19.17 25.22
CA VAL A 431 -15.66 20.53 25.51
C VAL A 431 -17.18 20.59 25.42
N GLN A 432 -17.78 21.23 26.42
CA GLN A 432 -19.19 21.57 26.45
C GLN A 432 -19.30 23.06 26.67
N SER A 433 -20.01 23.77 25.81
CA SER A 433 -20.16 25.21 25.95
C SER A 433 -21.44 25.69 25.29
N GLU A 434 -22.01 26.73 25.88
CA GLU A 434 -23.15 27.46 25.36
C GLU A 434 -22.88 28.95 25.42
N LEU A 435 -23.19 29.65 24.33
CA LEU A 435 -22.93 31.08 24.21
C LEU A 435 -23.69 31.85 25.31
N GLY A 436 -22.95 32.63 26.10
CA GLY A 436 -23.45 33.40 27.24
C GLY A 436 -23.59 32.62 28.55
N GLN A 437 -23.34 31.32 28.57
CA GLN A 437 -23.45 30.46 29.77
C GLN A 437 -22.10 29.92 30.27
N GLY A 438 -21.03 30.10 29.50
CA GLY A 438 -19.69 29.63 29.82
C GLY A 438 -19.29 28.33 29.13
N SER A 439 -18.19 27.73 29.60
CA SER A 439 -17.61 26.53 29.00
C SER A 439 -17.08 25.56 30.06
N THR A 440 -17.06 24.29 29.71
CA THR A 440 -16.47 23.22 30.51
C THR A 440 -15.56 22.39 29.63
N PHE A 441 -14.26 22.44 29.93
CA PHE A 441 -13.26 21.56 29.33
C PHE A 441 -13.03 20.37 30.25
N THR A 442 -13.19 19.15 29.73
CA THR A 442 -13.01 17.90 30.48
C THR A 442 -11.84 17.11 29.89
N VAL A 443 -10.85 16.82 30.72
CA VAL A 443 -9.65 16.04 30.39
C VAL A 443 -9.69 14.72 31.14
N GLN A 444 -9.47 13.61 30.44
CA GLN A 444 -9.41 12.27 31.01
C GLN A 444 -8.04 11.66 30.73
N LEU A 445 -7.34 11.23 31.79
CA LEU A 445 -6.01 10.62 31.72
C LEU A 445 -6.02 9.29 32.45
N LEU A 446 -5.36 8.26 31.92
CA LEU A 446 -5.29 6.95 32.58
C LEU A 446 -4.56 7.07 33.93
N LEU A 447 -5.16 6.49 34.97
CA LEU A 447 -4.52 6.37 36.28
C LEU A 447 -3.38 5.35 36.21
N ASP A 448 -2.32 5.62 36.97
CA ASP A 448 -1.34 4.59 37.28
C ASP A 448 -1.98 3.63 38.29
N VAL A 449 -2.73 2.66 37.78
CA VAL A 449 -3.25 1.57 38.59
C VAL A 449 -2.08 0.63 38.86
N ALA A 450 -1.22 0.98 39.82
CA ALA A 450 -0.44 -0.03 40.50
C ALA A 450 -1.46 -1.07 41.00
N PRO A 451 -1.39 -2.35 40.61
CA PRO A 451 -2.25 -3.34 41.22
C PRO A 451 -1.90 -3.29 42.69
N LEU A 452 -2.89 -2.97 43.53
CA LEU A 452 -2.86 -3.24 44.96
C LEU A 452 -2.59 -4.74 45.10
N ARG A 453 -1.30 -5.12 45.12
CA ARG A 453 -0.86 -6.36 45.71
C ARG A 453 -1.25 -6.20 47.16
N SER A 454 -2.43 -6.72 47.48
CA SER A 454 -2.79 -7.08 48.84
C SER A 454 -1.54 -7.66 49.47
N VAL A 455 -0.99 -6.94 50.45
CA VAL A 455 0.00 -7.48 51.36
C VAL A 455 -0.74 -8.54 52.16
N SER A 456 -0.92 -9.71 51.56
CA SER A 456 -1.31 -10.91 52.26
C SER A 456 -0.10 -11.27 53.11
N ALA A 457 -0.28 -11.13 54.42
CA ALA A 457 0.66 -11.55 55.44
C ALA A 457 1.25 -12.93 55.09
N ALA A 458 2.49 -12.95 54.60
CA ALA A 458 3.26 -14.16 54.45
C ALA A 458 4.10 -14.33 55.73
N GLN A 459 3.55 -15.14 56.64
CA GLN A 459 4.26 -15.74 57.76
C GLN A 459 5.53 -16.47 57.26
N PRO A 460 6.63 -16.47 58.03
CA PRO A 460 7.92 -16.98 57.55
C PRO A 460 7.89 -18.51 57.52
N ARG A 461 8.07 -19.10 56.34
CA ARG A 461 8.44 -20.52 56.22
C ARG A 461 9.90 -20.64 55.80
N HIS A 462 10.73 -20.93 56.80
CA HIS A 462 12.00 -21.61 56.66
C HIS A 462 11.88 -22.83 55.74
N ARG A 463 12.67 -22.86 54.66
CA ARG A 463 13.35 -24.03 54.07
C ARG A 463 14.06 -23.55 52.80
N SER A 464 15.35 -23.25 52.90
CA SER A 464 16.47 -24.17 52.67
C SER A 464 17.01 -24.06 51.25
N MET A 465 18.11 -23.31 51.14
CA MET A 465 19.38 -23.83 50.63
C MET A 465 19.31 -24.50 49.25
N PHE A 466 19.27 -23.73 48.16
CA PHE A 466 19.90 -24.08 46.88
C PHE A 466 19.73 -22.86 45.96
N LEU A 467 20.86 -22.22 45.59
CA LEU A 467 21.08 -21.21 44.51
C LEU A 467 21.99 -20.02 44.89
N TRP A 468 22.70 -20.08 46.03
CA TRP A 468 23.76 -19.10 46.34
C TRP A 468 25.19 -19.61 46.04
N LYS A 469 25.32 -20.59 45.13
CA LYS A 469 26.61 -21.22 44.77
C LYS A 469 27.05 -20.99 43.32
N LEU A 470 26.50 -19.98 42.63
CA LEU A 470 26.83 -19.70 41.22
C LEU A 470 27.22 -18.25 40.90
N MET A 471 27.35 -17.36 41.89
CA MET A 471 27.76 -15.95 41.64
C MET A 471 29.03 -15.49 42.37
N TYR A 472 29.84 -16.40 42.92
CA TYR A 472 31.11 -16.05 43.58
C TYR A 472 32.29 -16.93 43.12
N ARG A 473 32.39 -17.17 41.81
CA ARG A 473 33.54 -17.87 41.20
C ARG A 473 33.86 -17.30 39.81
N ASN A 474 34.15 -15.99 39.72
CA ASN A 474 34.94 -15.43 38.61
C ASN A 474 35.29 -13.96 38.83
N LEU A 475 36.04 -13.64 39.88
CA LEU A 475 36.76 -12.36 40.01
C LEU A 475 37.78 -12.45 41.16
N ARG A 476 38.86 -13.21 40.94
CA ARG A 476 40.22 -12.90 41.43
C ARG A 476 41.19 -14.02 41.09
N GLY A 477 42.23 -13.64 40.36
CA GLY A 477 43.50 -14.35 40.34
C GLY A 477 43.84 -14.89 38.97
N TYR A 478 45.02 -14.63 38.42
CA TYR A 478 46.20 -13.95 38.94
C TYR A 478 47.09 -13.65 37.72
N LYS A 479 48.11 -12.84 37.95
CA LYS A 479 49.38 -12.74 37.20
C LYS A 479 49.62 -13.75 36.08
#